data_AF-A0A517N9Z1-F1
#
_entry.id   AF-A0A517N9Z1-F1
#
_cell.length_a   1.000
_cell.length_b   1.000
_cell.length_c   1.000
_cell.angle_alpha   90.00
_cell.angle_beta   90.00
_cell.angle_gamma   90.00
#
_symmetry.space_group_name_H-M   'P 1'
#
loop_
_entity.id
_entity.type
_entity.pdbx_description
1 polymer ?
#
loop_
_entity_poly.entity_id
_entity_poly.type
_entity_poly.pdbx_seq_one_letter_code
_entity_poly.pdbx_strand_id
1 'polypeptide(L)'
;MNTVFLIDDDEADQYLCQRVFKRSGFSCELWTASDGVEALDLLRDADGVPDLILLDINMPRMNGHGFLAEYSKLWSREIPVIVVLTSSDQACDREQAMKYPAVKDYIVKPLRKEMIETLDALVKSVKANCKASE
;
A
#
# COMPACT_ATOMS: atom_id res chain seq x y z
N MET A 1 16.37 3.69 4.24
CA MET A 1 15.38 2.64 4.57
C MET A 1 14.16 2.88 3.70
N ASN A 2 13.50 1.84 3.19
CA ASN A 2 12.20 2.02 2.55
C ASN A 2 11.11 1.90 3.61
N THR A 3 10.02 2.65 3.49
CA THR A 3 8.89 2.54 4.42
C THR A 3 7.69 1.95 3.69
N VAL A 4 7.15 0.87 4.23
CA VAL A 4 5.96 0.18 3.72
C VAL A 4 4.85 0.33 4.74
N PHE A 5 3.69 0.82 4.31
CA PHE A 5 2.53 0.94 5.16
C PHE A 5 1.49 -0.11 4.81
N LEU A 6 1.16 -1.00 5.74
CA LEU A 6 0.16 -2.05 5.59
C LEU A 6 -1.12 -1.68 6.32
N ILE A 7 -2.24 -1.63 5.62
CA ILE A 7 -3.55 -1.26 6.15
C ILE A 7 -4.47 -2.46 5.96
N ASP A 8 -4.82 -3.11 7.05
CA ASP A 8 -5.55 -4.38 7.06
C ASP A 8 -6.27 -4.53 8.41
N ASP A 9 -7.57 -4.83 8.43
CA ASP A 9 -8.31 -4.98 9.68
C ASP A 9 -8.06 -6.33 10.36
N ASP A 10 -7.49 -7.30 9.65
CA ASP A 10 -7.18 -8.62 10.17
C ASP A 10 -5.72 -8.70 10.68
N GLU A 11 -5.56 -8.78 12.00
CA GLU A 11 -4.25 -8.93 12.66
C GLU A 11 -3.48 -10.19 12.19
N ALA A 12 -4.18 -11.26 11.80
CA ALA A 12 -3.53 -12.48 11.32
C ALA A 12 -2.91 -12.26 9.93
N ASP A 13 -3.59 -11.52 9.06
CA ASP A 13 -3.05 -11.14 7.75
C ASP A 13 -1.90 -10.13 7.89
N GLN A 14 -2.01 -9.16 8.81
CA GLN A 14 -0.89 -8.27 9.13
C GLN A 14 0.34 -9.06 9.58
N TYR A 15 0.16 -10.01 10.50
CA TYR A 15 1.23 -10.85 11.01
C TYR A 15 1.85 -11.72 9.90
N LEU A 16 1.02 -12.30 9.03
CA LEU A 16 1.48 -13.08 7.88
C LEU A 16 2.32 -12.22 6.94
N CYS A 17 1.82 -11.03 6.58
CA CYS A 17 2.54 -10.09 5.73
C CYS A 17 3.89 -9.72 6.34
N GLN A 18 3.93 -9.33 7.62
CA GLN A 18 5.18 -9.05 8.34
C GLN A 18 6.17 -10.22 8.27
N ARG A 19 5.69 -11.45 8.41
CA ARG A 19 6.53 -12.67 8.31
C ARG A 19 7.08 -12.86 6.90
N VAL A 20 6.27 -12.62 5.87
CA VAL A 20 6.70 -12.73 4.47
C VAL A 20 7.71 -11.63 4.13
N PHE A 21 7.49 -10.39 4.58
CA PHE A 21 8.45 -9.27 4.46
C PHE A 21 9.79 -9.59 5.13
N LYS A 22 9.77 -10.12 6.36
CA LYS A 22 11.00 -10.55 7.05
C LYS A 22 11.71 -11.69 6.30
N ARG A 23 10.96 -12.61 5.69
CA ARG A 23 11.53 -13.74 4.91
C ARG A 23 12.00 -13.36 3.51
N SER A 24 11.46 -12.30 2.92
CA SER A 24 11.93 -11.82 1.62
C SER A 24 13.31 -11.17 1.73
N GLY A 25 13.72 -10.75 2.93
CA GLY A 25 14.97 -10.02 3.15
C GLY A 25 14.86 -8.54 2.76
N PHE A 26 13.63 -8.06 2.49
CA PHE A 26 13.38 -6.67 2.18
C PHE A 26 13.59 -5.81 3.43
N SER A 27 14.66 -5.01 3.43
CA SER A 27 14.98 -4.11 4.54
C SER A 27 14.12 -2.84 4.46
N CYS A 28 12.90 -2.96 4.96
CA CYS A 28 11.96 -1.85 5.09
C CYS A 28 11.46 -1.68 6.53
N GLU A 29 11.05 -0.47 6.84
CA GLU A 29 10.23 -0.18 8.01
C GLU A 29 8.78 -0.48 7.65
N LEU A 30 8.14 -1.39 8.39
CA LEU A 30 6.74 -1.74 8.15
C LEU A 30 5.86 -1.01 9.16
N TRP A 31 5.01 -0.13 8.67
CA TRP A 31 3.94 0.48 9.46
C TRP A 31 2.68 -0.33 9.27
N THR A 32 1.84 -0.42 10.29
CA THR A 32 0.57 -1.16 10.24
C THR A 32 -0.56 -0.30 10.76
N ALA A 33 -1.72 -0.35 10.11
CA ALA A 33 -2.95 0.27 10.57
C ALA A 33 -4.11 -0.71 10.43
N SER A 34 -5.00 -0.69 11.42
CA SER A 34 -6.17 -1.59 11.46
C SER A 34 -7.39 -1.03 10.73
N ASP A 35 -7.41 0.27 10.43
CA ASP A 35 -8.52 0.93 9.77
C ASP A 35 -8.02 2.04 8.84
N GLY A 36 -8.79 2.35 7.79
CA GLY A 36 -8.46 3.44 6.85
C GLY A 36 -8.40 4.83 7.50
N VAL A 37 -9.14 5.05 8.61
CA VAL A 37 -9.09 6.32 9.36
C VAL A 37 -7.76 6.44 10.11
N GLU A 38 -7.38 5.39 10.84
CA GLU A 38 -6.09 5.32 11.54
C GLU A 38 -4.94 5.45 10.54
N ALA A 39 -5.08 4.84 9.36
CA ALA A 39 -4.09 4.99 8.30
C ALA A 39 -3.92 6.44 7.82
N LEU A 40 -5.02 7.17 7.62
CA LEU A 40 -4.97 8.58 7.24
C LEU A 40 -4.38 9.45 8.37
N ASP A 41 -4.69 9.14 9.63
CA ASP A 41 -4.18 9.87 10.80
C ASP A 41 -2.66 9.66 10.93
N LEU A 42 -2.19 8.41 10.85
CA LEU A 42 -0.77 8.06 10.84
C LEU A 42 -0.02 8.72 9.67
N LEU A 43 -0.63 8.80 8.49
CA LEU A 43 -0.03 9.51 7.35
C LEU A 43 0.04 11.01 7.56
N ARG A 44 -0.92 11.61 8.29
CA ARG A 44 -0.93 13.05 8.59
C ARG A 44 0.10 13.41 9.64
N ASP A 45 0.25 12.58 10.67
CA ASP A 45 1.23 12.79 11.76
C ASP A 45 2.65 12.36 11.36
N ALA A 46 2.79 11.51 10.33
CA ALA A 46 4.09 11.16 9.80
C ALA A 46 4.76 12.37 9.13
N ASP A 47 5.99 12.65 9.55
CA ASP A 47 6.86 13.69 8.97
C ASP A 47 7.29 13.37 7.51
N GLY A 48 6.79 12.28 6.92
CA GLY A 48 7.10 11.86 5.56
C GLY A 48 6.09 10.85 4.99
N VAL A 49 6.05 10.75 3.67
CA VAL A 49 5.21 9.77 2.96
C VAL A 49 5.88 8.40 2.91
N PRO A 50 5.12 7.29 3.07
CA PRO A 50 5.65 5.96 2.84
C PRO A 50 5.94 5.74 1.35
N ASP A 51 6.86 4.83 1.06
CA ASP A 51 7.23 4.51 -0.32
C ASP A 51 6.24 3.56 -0.99
N LEU A 52 5.61 2.73 -0.18
CA LEU A 52 4.66 1.70 -0.58
C LEU A 52 3.53 1.66 0.44
N ILE A 53 2.29 1.67 -0.03
CA ILE A 53 1.10 1.47 0.78
C ILE A 53 0.40 0.21 0.28
N LEU A 54 0.25 -0.75 1.16
CA LEU A 54 -0.53 -1.96 0.97
C LEU A 54 -1.88 -1.74 1.63
N LEU A 55 -2.93 -1.58 0.83
CA LEU A 55 -4.27 -1.26 1.32
C LEU A 55 -5.21 -2.42 1.06
N ASP A 56 -5.84 -2.97 2.09
CA ASP A 56 -6.95 -3.90 1.88
C ASP A 56 -8.21 -3.16 1.41
N ILE A 57 -8.82 -3.60 0.31
CA ILE A 57 -10.14 -3.10 -0.11
C ILE A 57 -11.26 -3.73 0.71
N ASN A 58 -11.05 -4.95 1.22
CA ASN A 58 -12.07 -5.78 1.85
C ASN A 58 -12.29 -5.48 3.34
N MET A 59 -12.22 -4.21 3.73
CA MET A 59 -12.44 -3.77 5.10
C MET A 59 -13.94 -3.48 5.37
N PRO A 60 -14.51 -3.97 6.49
CA PRO A 60 -15.93 -3.79 6.80
C PRO A 60 -16.30 -2.38 7.31
N ARG A 61 -15.35 -1.61 7.87
CA ARG A 61 -15.64 -0.29 8.46
C ARG A 61 -15.42 0.89 7.51
N MET A 62 -14.33 0.89 6.74
CA MET A 62 -14.00 1.97 5.80
C MET A 62 -13.51 1.36 4.49
N ASN A 63 -14.24 1.61 3.41
CA ASN A 63 -13.88 1.14 2.08
C ASN A 63 -12.49 1.65 1.67
N GLY A 64 -11.61 0.78 1.17
CA GLY A 64 -10.29 1.16 0.65
C GLY A 64 -10.37 2.25 -0.44
N HIS A 65 -11.47 2.30 -1.21
CA HIS A 65 -11.73 3.40 -2.15
C HIS A 65 -11.87 4.78 -1.49
N GLY A 66 -12.46 4.83 -0.29
CA GLY A 66 -12.58 6.07 0.48
C GLY A 66 -11.21 6.57 0.93
N PHE A 67 -10.34 5.66 1.37
CA PHE A 67 -8.94 5.97 1.67
C PHE A 67 -8.22 6.52 0.43
N LEU A 68 -8.34 5.87 -0.73
CA LEU A 68 -7.72 6.34 -1.98
C LEU A 68 -8.18 7.75 -2.38
N ALA A 69 -9.48 8.03 -2.24
CA ALA A 69 -10.05 9.33 -2.56
C ALA A 69 -9.51 10.45 -1.64
N GLU A 70 -9.42 10.19 -0.34
CA GLU A 70 -8.86 11.15 0.62
C GLU A 70 -7.34 11.29 0.47
N TYR A 71 -6.64 10.16 0.27
CA TYR A 71 -5.20 10.12 0.01
C TYR A 71 -4.85 10.96 -1.21
N SER A 72 -5.57 10.80 -2.31
CA SER A 72 -5.34 11.55 -3.56
C SER A 72 -5.59 13.05 -3.42
N LYS A 73 -6.42 13.49 -2.46
CA LYS A 73 -6.65 14.91 -2.18
C LYS A 73 -5.51 15.52 -1.36
N LEU A 74 -4.98 14.76 -0.40
CA LEU A 74 -3.95 15.21 0.54
C LEU A 74 -2.55 15.14 -0.07
N TRP A 75 -2.22 14.03 -0.73
CA TRP A 75 -0.91 13.77 -1.32
C TRP A 75 -1.01 13.67 -2.85
N SER A 76 -0.95 14.83 -3.49
CA SER A 76 -1.10 14.98 -4.94
C SER A 76 0.23 15.07 -5.70
N ARG A 77 1.38 15.20 -4.98
CA ARG A 77 2.71 15.44 -5.55
C ARG A 77 3.74 14.34 -5.32
N GLU A 78 3.69 13.67 -4.18
CA GLU A 78 4.55 12.51 -3.89
C GLU A 78 3.70 11.26 -4.06
N ILE A 79 3.95 10.50 -5.13
CA ILE A 79 3.14 9.35 -5.48
C ILE A 79 3.73 8.13 -4.77
N PRO A 80 3.20 7.69 -3.61
CA PRO A 80 3.57 6.39 -3.09
C PRO A 80 3.04 5.32 -4.04
N VAL A 81 3.71 4.19 -4.06
CA VAL A 81 3.17 3.02 -4.72
C VAL A 81 2.00 2.51 -3.88
N ILE A 82 0.76 2.61 -4.34
CA ILE A 82 -0.36 1.95 -3.68
C ILE A 82 -0.62 0.61 -4.34
N VAL A 83 -0.64 -0.43 -3.53
CA VAL A 83 -1.00 -1.78 -3.94
C VAL A 83 -2.17 -2.24 -3.13
N VAL A 84 -3.22 -2.60 -3.84
CA VAL A 84 -4.44 -3.08 -3.20
C VAL A 84 -4.31 -4.55 -2.88
N LEU A 85 -4.65 -4.92 -1.65
CA LEU A 85 -4.85 -6.29 -1.21
C LEU A 85 -6.36 -6.57 -1.16
N THR A 86 -6.76 -7.78 -1.51
CA THR A 86 -8.16 -8.21 -1.34
C THR A 86 -8.25 -9.73 -1.29
N SER A 87 -9.29 -10.24 -0.65
CA SER A 87 -9.66 -11.66 -0.70
C SER A 87 -10.60 -11.99 -1.88
N SER A 88 -11.11 -10.98 -2.60
CA SER A 88 -12.04 -11.16 -3.73
C SER A 88 -11.56 -10.39 -4.96
N ASP A 89 -11.29 -11.10 -6.05
CA ASP A 89 -10.90 -10.54 -7.35
C ASP A 89 -12.12 -9.94 -8.07
N GLN A 90 -12.60 -8.80 -7.58
CA GLN A 90 -13.65 -8.04 -8.25
C GLN A 90 -13.02 -7.08 -9.26
N ALA A 91 -13.23 -7.36 -10.54
CA ALA A 91 -12.71 -6.52 -11.64
C ALA A 91 -13.14 -5.04 -11.50
N CYS A 92 -14.35 -4.79 -11.02
CA CYS A 92 -14.88 -3.43 -10.83
C CYS A 92 -14.06 -2.62 -9.81
N ASP A 93 -13.67 -3.25 -8.70
CA ASP A 93 -12.83 -2.63 -7.67
C ASP A 93 -11.43 -2.35 -8.20
N ARG A 94 -10.86 -3.30 -8.94
CA ARG A 94 -9.56 -3.14 -9.59
C ARG A 94 -9.56 -1.99 -10.58
N GLU A 95 -10.55 -1.91 -11.46
CA GLU A 95 -10.67 -0.82 -12.43
C GLU A 95 -10.80 0.53 -11.73
N GLN A 96 -11.56 0.60 -10.64
CA GLN A 96 -11.75 1.83 -9.90
C GLN A 96 -10.50 2.26 -9.13
N ALA A 97 -9.75 1.33 -8.54
CA ALA A 97 -8.47 1.61 -7.91
C ALA A 97 -7.43 2.07 -8.94
N MET A 98 -7.34 1.41 -10.10
CA MET A 98 -6.41 1.76 -11.17
C MET A 98 -6.69 3.11 -11.85
N LYS A 99 -7.87 3.73 -11.62
CA LYS A 99 -8.12 5.12 -12.04
C LYS A 99 -7.23 6.12 -11.29
N TYR A 100 -6.78 5.79 -10.09
CA TYR A 100 -5.91 6.65 -9.31
C TYR A 100 -4.45 6.46 -9.74
N PRO A 101 -3.72 7.54 -10.08
CA PRO A 101 -2.33 7.44 -10.56
C PRO A 101 -1.35 6.91 -9.50
N ALA A 102 -1.75 6.96 -8.22
CA ALA A 102 -1.02 6.39 -7.09
C ALA A 102 -1.11 4.86 -7.03
N VAL A 103 -2.17 4.25 -7.56
CA VAL A 103 -2.29 2.79 -7.60
C VAL A 103 -1.46 2.27 -8.77
N LYS A 104 -0.46 1.45 -8.45
CA LYS A 104 0.41 0.82 -9.46
C LYS A 104 0.10 -0.64 -9.70
N ASP A 105 -0.36 -1.33 -8.66
CA ASP A 105 -0.58 -2.77 -8.72
C ASP A 105 -1.77 -3.20 -7.88
N TYR A 106 -2.26 -4.40 -8.14
CA TYR A 106 -3.41 -5.01 -7.47
C TYR A 106 -3.07 -6.48 -7.17
N ILE A 107 -2.98 -6.81 -5.89
CA ILE A 107 -2.57 -8.12 -5.41
C ILE A 107 -3.74 -8.79 -4.69
N VAL A 108 -3.96 -10.06 -5.00
CA VAL A 108 -4.95 -10.88 -4.30
C VAL A 108 -4.26 -11.66 -3.18
N LYS A 109 -4.84 -11.64 -1.98
CA LYS A 109 -4.34 -12.42 -0.83
C LYS A 109 -4.30 -13.92 -1.16
N PRO A 110 -3.34 -14.68 -0.62
CA PRO A 110 -2.32 -14.29 0.35
C PRO A 110 -1.04 -13.70 -0.27
N LEU A 111 -0.43 -12.74 0.42
CA LEU A 111 0.85 -12.14 0.05
C LEU A 111 1.97 -13.19 0.08
N ARG A 112 2.66 -13.38 -1.05
CA ARG A 112 3.78 -14.34 -1.17
C ARG A 112 5.11 -13.62 -1.36
N LYS A 113 6.20 -14.33 -1.08
CA LYS A 113 7.56 -13.80 -1.20
C LYS A 113 7.84 -13.21 -2.59
N GLU A 114 7.44 -13.92 -3.65
CA GLU A 114 7.62 -13.50 -5.05
C GLU A 114 6.94 -12.15 -5.36
N MET A 115 5.79 -11.91 -4.73
CA MET A 115 5.08 -10.63 -4.87
C MET A 115 5.87 -9.50 -4.22
N ILE A 116 6.47 -9.72 -3.05
CA ILE A 116 7.28 -8.70 -2.36
C ILE A 116 8.52 -8.32 -3.18
N GLU A 117 9.13 -9.28 -3.87
CA GLU A 117 10.25 -8.99 -4.77
C GLU A 117 9.81 -8.09 -5.94
N THR A 118 8.59 -8.31 -6.43
CA THR A 118 7.98 -7.45 -7.47
C THR A 118 7.68 -6.05 -6.93
N LEU A 119 7.17 -5.95 -5.70
CA LEU A 119 6.91 -4.68 -5.01
C LEU A 119 8.19 -3.87 -4.79
N ASP A 120 9.27 -4.52 -4.35
CA ASP A 120 10.58 -3.89 -4.18
C ASP A 120 11.10 -3.31 -5.51
N ALA A 121 11.03 -4.10 -6.59
CA ALA A 121 11.41 -3.65 -7.92
C ALA A 121 10.57 -2.46 -8.39
N LEU A 122 9.26 -2.48 -8.10
CA LEU A 122 8.34 -1.41 -8.47
C LEU A 122 8.62 -0.12 -7.70
N VAL A 123 8.84 -0.20 -6.38
CA VAL A 123 9.22 0.95 -5.54
C VAL A 123 10.54 1.56 -6.01
N LYS A 124 11.55 0.74 -6.32
CA LYS A 124 12.82 1.22 -6.88
C LYS A 124 12.62 1.96 -8.20
N SER A 125 11.77 1.43 -9.09
CA SER A 125 11.45 2.05 -10.37
C SER A 125 10.72 3.39 -10.22
N VAL A 126 9.75 3.47 -9.30
CA VAL A 126 8.99 4.72 -9.06
C VAL A 126 9.88 5.79 -8.42
N LYS A 127 10.71 5.44 -7.44
CA LYS A 127 11.71 6.37 -6.86
C LYS A 127 12.71 6.87 -7.89
N ALA A 128 13.16 6.01 -8.80
CA ALA A 128 14.08 6.40 -9.87
C ALA A 128 13.43 7.40 -10.85
N ASN A 129 12.14 7.22 -11.16
CA ASN A 129 11.40 8.12 -12.05
C ASN A 129 11.04 9.46 -11.38
N CYS A 130 10.75 9.50 -10.08
CA CYS A 130 10.51 10.77 -9.37
C CYS A 130 11.74 11.67 -9.33
N LYS A 131 12.95 11.11 -9.25
CA LYS A 131 14.21 11.90 -9.30
C LYS A 131 14.56 12.45 -10.69
N ALA A 132 13.85 12.07 -11.75
CA ALA A 132 14.13 12.55 -13.12
C ALA A 132 13.41 13.87 -13.45
N SER A 133 12.70 14.46 -12.49
CA SER A 133 11.97 15.73 -12.64
C SER A 133 12.59 16.83 -11.75
N GLU A 134 13.92 16.99 -11.79
CA GLU A 134 14.64 18.14 -11.23
C GLU A 134 15.47 18.82 -12.32
#